data_AF-A0A2M7ABN4-F1
#
_entry.id   AF-A0A2M7ABN4-F1
#
_cell.length_a   1.000
_cell.length_b   1.000
_cell.length_c   1.000
_cell.angle_alpha   90.00
_cell.angle_beta   90.00
_cell.angle_gamma   90.00
#
_symmetry.space_group_name_H-M   'P 1'
#
loop_
_entity.id
_entity.type
_entity.pdbx_description
1 polymer ?
#
loop_
_entity_poly.entity_id
_entity_poly.type
_entity_poly.pdbx_seq_one_letter_code
_entity_poly.pdbx_strand_id
1 'polypeptide(L)'
;MKRMRRFGSCIALLAFIPGATVAVANTKSVLERSEKYGKHLFVLFVRKGDANCAKMKSVFAKAQPSLSKRAVFHIADVSDSSEAAFVRKYGIARAPLPLTLVFAPNGAIVNAFAGKVVSQETVSKAFASPALATVKKALQEGQLALVCAQGKRTKHNTESLAAARAAAGDARARDAIVIVQVAPEDTHNADLLREMKVPSSLREATIFILVPPGTLAGQVEGATTKGSLWAAIMKGISACSGGSCCPK
;
A
#
# COMPACT_ATOMS: atom_id res chain seq x y z
N MET A 1 -65.94 -42.56 -29.85
CA MET A 1 -65.05 -43.17 -28.83
C MET A 1 -63.79 -42.31 -28.67
N LYS A 2 -63.51 -41.86 -27.42
CA LYS A 2 -62.18 -41.67 -26.76
C LYS A 2 -60.99 -41.24 -27.65
N ARG A 3 -60.26 -40.13 -27.46
CA ARG A 3 -59.54 -39.59 -26.28
C ARG A 3 -58.94 -38.20 -26.66
N MET A 4 -59.29 -37.10 -26.01
CA MET A 4 -58.50 -36.34 -25.00
C MET A 4 -56.97 -36.58 -24.92
N ARG A 5 -56.18 -35.49 -25.02
CA ARG A 5 -55.18 -34.97 -24.05
C ARG A 5 -54.42 -33.77 -24.68
N ARG A 6 -54.65 -32.52 -24.24
CA ARG A 6 -54.16 -31.77 -23.05
C ARG A 6 -53.14 -30.71 -23.49
N PHE A 7 -53.61 -29.46 -23.61
CA PHE A 7 -52.79 -28.25 -23.66
C PHE A 7 -52.05 -28.08 -22.33
N GLY A 8 -50.72 -28.07 -22.37
CA GLY A 8 -49.87 -27.73 -21.24
C GLY A 8 -49.73 -26.21 -21.12
N SER A 9 -50.39 -25.64 -20.12
CA SER A 9 -50.27 -24.24 -19.72
C SER A 9 -48.95 -24.05 -18.95
N CYS A 10 -47.96 -23.41 -19.56
CA CYS A 10 -46.77 -22.93 -18.85
C CYS A 10 -47.07 -21.56 -18.23
N ILE A 11 -47.45 -21.58 -16.95
CA ILE A 11 -47.48 -20.38 -16.10
C ILE A 11 -46.03 -20.01 -15.77
N ALA A 12 -45.53 -18.92 -16.36
CA ALA A 12 -44.25 -18.35 -15.99
C ALA A 12 -44.38 -17.63 -14.64
N LEU A 13 -43.78 -18.23 -13.60
CA LEU A 13 -43.67 -17.64 -12.28
C LEU A 13 -42.56 -16.57 -12.30
N LEU A 14 -42.94 -15.29 -12.36
CA LEU A 14 -42.03 -14.16 -12.13
C LEU A 14 -41.62 -14.14 -10.65
N ALA A 15 -40.42 -14.64 -10.35
CA ALA A 15 -39.82 -14.49 -9.04
C ALA A 15 -39.36 -13.03 -8.85
N PHE A 16 -40.17 -12.28 -8.11
CA PHE A 16 -39.83 -10.97 -7.57
C PHE A 16 -38.78 -11.16 -6.47
N ILE A 17 -37.50 -10.90 -6.75
CA ILE A 17 -36.44 -10.93 -5.75
C ILE A 17 -36.51 -9.62 -4.94
N PRO A 18 -36.85 -9.64 -3.64
CA PRO A 18 -36.89 -8.44 -2.83
C PRO A 18 -35.46 -7.96 -2.55
N GLY A 19 -35.20 -6.70 -2.89
CA GLY A 19 -34.28 -5.80 -2.21
C GLY A 19 -32.89 -6.34 -1.84
N ALA A 20 -31.95 -6.27 -2.79
CA ALA A 20 -30.55 -6.13 -2.41
C ALA A 20 -30.41 -4.77 -1.68
N THR A 21 -30.41 -4.79 -0.35
CA THR A 21 -29.99 -3.64 0.46
C THR A 21 -28.58 -3.24 0.00
N VAL A 22 -28.49 -2.11 -0.69
CA VAL A 22 -27.20 -1.49 -1.02
C VAL A 22 -26.59 -1.11 0.31
N ALA A 23 -25.71 -1.97 0.84
CA ALA A 23 -24.92 -1.64 2.02
C ALA A 23 -24.24 -0.29 1.75
N VAL A 24 -24.48 0.68 2.63
CA VAL A 24 -23.78 1.97 2.60
C VAL A 24 -22.29 1.62 2.66
N ALA A 25 -21.57 1.89 1.57
CA ALA A 25 -20.19 1.48 1.44
C ALA A 25 -19.32 2.34 2.38
N ASN A 26 -18.96 1.78 3.54
CA ASN A 26 -18.00 2.40 4.46
C ASN A 26 -16.56 2.26 3.95
N THR A 27 -15.61 3.01 4.53
CA THR A 27 -14.21 3.01 4.06
C THR A 27 -13.61 1.60 3.97
N LYS A 28 -13.92 0.72 4.95
CA LYS A 28 -13.42 -0.66 4.96
C LYS A 28 -13.87 -1.43 3.70
N SER A 29 -15.17 -1.40 3.40
CA SER A 29 -15.72 -2.10 2.23
C SER A 29 -15.19 -1.53 0.90
N VAL A 30 -14.91 -0.22 0.86
CA VAL A 30 -14.32 0.42 -0.33
C VAL A 30 -12.85 0.05 -0.48
N LEU A 31 -12.09 -0.09 0.62
CA LEU A 31 -10.72 -0.59 0.61
C LEU A 31 -10.66 -2.00 0.05
N GLU A 32 -11.43 -2.94 0.61
CA GLU A 32 -11.51 -4.32 0.14
C GLU A 32 -11.85 -4.41 -1.36
N ARG A 33 -12.78 -3.56 -1.81
CA ARG A 33 -13.13 -3.46 -3.22
C ARG A 33 -11.98 -2.93 -4.09
N SER A 34 -11.27 -1.91 -3.63
CA SER A 34 -10.14 -1.32 -4.36
C SER A 34 -9.00 -2.32 -4.52
N GLU A 35 -8.71 -3.08 -3.47
CA GLU A 35 -7.70 -4.15 -3.47
C GLU A 35 -8.10 -5.23 -4.47
N LYS A 36 -9.36 -5.69 -4.43
CA LYS A 36 -9.88 -6.69 -5.38
C LYS A 36 -9.76 -6.27 -6.84
N TYR A 37 -9.91 -4.98 -7.15
CA TYR A 37 -9.81 -4.47 -8.52
C TYR A 37 -8.41 -3.94 -8.88
N GLY A 38 -7.41 -4.11 -8.02
CA GLY A 38 -6.05 -3.67 -8.31
C GLY A 38 -5.90 -2.14 -8.40
N LYS A 39 -6.77 -1.37 -7.73
CA LYS A 39 -6.78 0.09 -7.78
C LYS A 39 -6.27 0.69 -6.48
N HIS A 40 -5.61 1.84 -6.56
CA HIS A 40 -5.34 2.66 -5.39
C HIS A 40 -6.66 3.22 -4.82
N LEU A 41 -6.73 3.41 -3.51
CA LEU A 41 -7.86 4.07 -2.86
C LEU A 41 -7.40 5.38 -2.23
N PHE A 42 -8.06 6.46 -2.61
CA PHE A 42 -7.92 7.77 -1.99
C PHE A 42 -9.09 7.99 -1.06
N VAL A 43 -8.83 8.05 0.25
CA VAL A 43 -9.86 8.33 1.26
C VAL A 43 -9.65 9.73 1.81
N LEU A 44 -10.61 10.61 1.60
CA LEU A 44 -10.65 11.94 2.19
C LEU A 44 -11.55 11.93 3.43
N PHE A 45 -10.93 11.98 4.59
CA PHE A 45 -11.60 12.17 5.88
C PHE A 45 -11.90 13.64 6.11
N VAL A 46 -13.15 13.93 6.44
CA VAL A 46 -13.68 15.28 6.61
C VAL A 46 -14.49 15.40 7.89
N ARG A 47 -14.74 16.64 8.29
CA ARG A 47 -15.77 17.02 9.27
C ARG A 47 -16.71 18.05 8.64
N LYS A 48 -17.99 17.99 8.98
CA LYS A 48 -18.97 18.99 8.54
C LYS A 48 -18.59 20.39 9.03
N GLY A 49 -18.88 21.40 8.21
CA GLY A 49 -18.63 22.81 8.53
C GLY A 49 -17.20 23.30 8.30
N ASP A 50 -16.25 22.42 7.96
CA ASP A 50 -14.85 22.81 7.72
C ASP A 50 -14.61 23.27 6.26
N ALA A 51 -14.15 24.51 6.10
CA ALA A 51 -13.92 25.11 4.78
C ALA A 51 -12.79 24.44 3.99
N ASN A 52 -11.75 23.94 4.67
CA ASN A 52 -10.66 23.22 4.01
C ASN A 52 -11.11 21.84 3.53
N CYS A 53 -11.99 21.18 4.28
CA CYS A 53 -12.64 19.94 3.85
C CYS A 53 -13.47 20.19 2.59
N ALA A 54 -14.24 21.28 2.51
CA ALA A 54 -14.99 21.63 1.30
C ALA A 54 -14.07 21.86 0.09
N LYS A 55 -12.96 22.60 0.28
CA LYS A 55 -11.96 22.82 -0.78
C LYS A 55 -11.33 21.51 -1.25
N MET A 56 -10.93 20.63 -0.32
CA MET A 56 -10.32 19.35 -0.66
C MET A 56 -11.29 18.40 -1.37
N LYS A 57 -12.58 18.41 -1.01
CA LYS A 57 -13.63 17.69 -1.75
C LYS A 57 -13.71 18.14 -3.22
N SER A 58 -13.58 19.45 -3.48
CA SER A 58 -13.55 19.97 -4.86
C SER A 58 -12.33 19.46 -5.65
N VAL A 59 -11.16 19.36 -5.01
CA VAL A 59 -9.96 18.78 -5.63
C VAL A 59 -10.20 17.31 -6.00
N PHE A 60 -10.81 16.52 -5.11
CA PHE A 60 -11.18 15.13 -5.38
C PHE A 60 -12.14 15.01 -6.56
N ALA A 61 -13.19 15.81 -6.59
CA ALA A 61 -14.18 15.81 -7.68
C ALA A 61 -13.53 16.12 -9.05
N LYS A 62 -12.53 17.00 -9.09
CA LYS A 62 -11.78 17.33 -10.31
C LYS A 62 -10.78 16.24 -10.72
N ALA A 63 -10.16 15.56 -9.75
CA ALA A 63 -9.16 14.52 -10.00
C ALA A 63 -9.78 13.16 -10.39
N GLN A 64 -10.98 12.85 -9.88
CA GLN A 64 -11.60 11.54 -10.05
C GLN A 64 -11.81 11.11 -11.51
N PRO A 65 -12.30 11.97 -12.44
CA PRO A 65 -12.53 11.55 -13.83
C PRO A 65 -11.27 11.04 -14.52
N SER A 66 -10.14 11.77 -14.38
CA SER A 66 -8.88 11.42 -15.04
C SER A 66 -8.16 10.22 -14.41
N LEU A 67 -8.45 9.91 -13.15
CA LEU A 67 -7.78 8.85 -12.39
C LEU A 67 -8.63 7.59 -12.20
N SER A 68 -9.89 7.60 -12.61
CA SER A 68 -10.88 6.52 -12.41
C SER A 68 -10.44 5.12 -12.87
N LYS A 69 -9.55 5.03 -13.88
CA LYS A 69 -8.98 3.76 -14.36
C LYS A 69 -8.05 3.11 -13.34
N ARG A 70 -7.36 3.90 -12.52
CA ARG A 70 -6.29 3.44 -11.61
C ARG A 70 -6.57 3.70 -10.14
N ALA A 71 -7.57 4.52 -9.82
CA ALA A 71 -7.92 4.89 -8.46
C ALA A 71 -9.43 4.87 -8.20
N VAL A 72 -9.78 4.60 -6.95
CA VAL A 72 -11.10 4.80 -6.36
C VAL A 72 -10.99 5.98 -5.39
N PHE A 73 -11.96 6.88 -5.41
CA PHE A 73 -12.04 8.02 -4.49
C PHE A 73 -13.21 7.80 -3.53
N HIS A 74 -12.96 7.98 -2.24
CA HIS A 74 -13.95 7.86 -1.19
C HIS A 74 -13.85 9.06 -0.25
N ILE A 75 -14.99 9.58 0.18
CA ILE A 75 -15.08 10.66 1.16
C ILE A 75 -15.76 10.07 2.39
N ALA A 76 -15.08 10.14 3.53
CA ALA A 76 -15.55 9.60 4.79
C ALA A 76 -15.75 10.75 5.79
N ASP A 77 -16.92 10.85 6.40
CA ASP A 77 -17.15 11.77 7.51
C ASP A 77 -16.68 11.10 8.81
N VAL A 78 -15.76 11.74 9.53
CA VAL A 78 -15.20 11.17 10.77
C VAL A 78 -16.23 11.04 11.88
N SER A 79 -17.36 11.75 11.77
CA SER A 79 -18.48 11.68 12.69
C SER A 79 -19.50 10.59 12.33
N ASP A 80 -19.36 9.91 11.18
CA ASP A 80 -20.25 8.81 10.80
C ASP A 80 -19.93 7.54 11.60
N SER A 81 -20.96 6.98 12.23
CA SER A 81 -20.87 5.73 12.97
C SER A 81 -20.39 4.55 12.13
N SER A 82 -20.67 4.53 10.81
CA SER A 82 -20.18 3.48 9.91
C SER A 82 -18.66 3.49 9.75
N GLU A 83 -18.03 4.65 9.98
CA GLU A 83 -16.59 4.86 9.87
C GLU A 83 -15.85 4.66 11.20
N ALA A 84 -16.58 4.55 12.32
CA ALA A 84 -16.00 4.57 13.67
C ALA A 84 -14.90 3.53 13.89
N ALA A 85 -15.06 2.31 13.35
CA ALA A 85 -14.05 1.26 13.45
C ALA A 85 -12.76 1.64 12.68
N PHE A 86 -12.90 2.22 11.49
CA PHE A 86 -11.78 2.64 10.66
C PHE A 86 -11.07 3.86 11.26
N VAL A 87 -11.85 4.86 11.67
CA VAL A 87 -11.38 6.08 12.34
C VAL A 87 -10.57 5.74 13.59
N ARG A 88 -11.03 4.78 14.40
CA ARG A 88 -10.31 4.30 15.59
C ARG A 88 -9.03 3.56 15.21
N LYS A 89 -9.11 2.60 14.28
CA LYS A 89 -7.96 1.78 13.86
C LYS A 89 -6.78 2.63 13.39
N TYR A 90 -7.06 3.67 12.62
CA TYR A 90 -6.03 4.54 12.03
C TYR A 90 -5.81 5.85 12.81
N GLY A 91 -6.40 6.01 14.00
CA GLY A 91 -6.21 7.19 14.84
C GLY A 91 -6.71 8.52 14.26
N ILE A 92 -7.63 8.46 13.30
CA ILE A 92 -8.05 9.61 12.46
C ILE A 92 -8.78 10.68 13.29
N ALA A 93 -9.44 10.29 14.38
CA ALA A 93 -10.18 11.23 15.24
C ALA A 93 -9.31 12.37 15.79
N ARG A 94 -8.00 12.15 15.92
CA ARG A 94 -7.02 13.13 16.44
C ARG A 94 -6.17 13.76 15.34
N ALA A 95 -6.33 13.34 14.09
CA ALA A 95 -5.55 13.86 12.97
C ALA A 95 -6.09 15.23 12.51
N PRO A 96 -5.23 16.12 12.01
CA PRO A 96 -5.68 17.40 11.45
C PRO A 96 -6.47 17.15 10.16
N LEU A 97 -7.67 17.74 10.07
CA LEU A 97 -8.57 17.62 8.94
C LEU A 97 -8.45 18.82 7.98
N PRO A 98 -8.69 18.64 6.67
CA PRO A 98 -8.93 17.37 5.98
C PRO A 98 -7.73 16.43 6.04
N LEU A 99 -7.98 15.13 6.17
CA LEU A 99 -6.95 14.09 6.07
C LEU A 99 -7.22 13.26 4.83
N THR A 100 -6.28 13.23 3.90
CA THR A 100 -6.30 12.25 2.80
C THR A 100 -5.34 11.12 3.12
N LEU A 101 -5.82 9.88 3.09
CA LEU A 101 -4.97 8.69 3.07
C LEU A 101 -5.02 8.05 1.69
N VAL A 102 -3.86 7.65 1.18
CA VAL A 102 -3.74 6.94 -0.11
C VAL A 102 -3.29 5.53 0.16
N PHE A 103 -4.12 4.57 -0.23
CA PHE A 103 -3.87 3.14 -0.12
C PHE A 103 -3.44 2.59 -1.48
N ALA A 104 -2.40 1.77 -1.49
CA ALA A 104 -2.04 0.96 -2.64
C ALA A 104 -2.97 -0.26 -2.77
N PRO A 105 -2.97 -0.96 -3.93
CA PRO A 105 -3.83 -2.12 -4.14
C PRO A 105 -3.60 -3.31 -3.20
N ASN A 106 -2.50 -3.31 -2.43
CA ASN A 106 -2.21 -4.30 -1.40
C ASN A 106 -2.60 -3.83 0.02
N GLY A 107 -3.35 -2.71 0.13
CA GLY A 107 -3.81 -2.16 1.40
C GLY A 107 -2.77 -1.35 2.18
N ALA A 108 -1.55 -1.17 1.64
CA ALA A 108 -0.54 -0.34 2.28
C ALA A 108 -0.91 1.15 2.19
N ILE A 109 -0.71 1.92 3.27
CA ILE A 109 -0.78 3.38 3.19
C ILE A 109 0.51 3.87 2.53
N VAL A 110 0.40 4.49 1.36
CA VAL A 110 1.57 4.93 0.60
C VAL A 110 1.76 6.44 0.58
N ASN A 111 0.72 7.19 0.91
CA ASN A 111 0.80 8.63 1.07
C ASN A 111 -0.26 9.16 2.04
N ALA A 112 -0.02 10.33 2.62
CA ALA A 112 -0.94 11.00 3.51
C ALA A 112 -0.82 12.54 3.38
N PHE A 113 -1.96 13.23 3.30
CA PHE A 113 -2.05 14.69 3.33
C PHE A 113 -2.90 15.11 4.51
N ALA A 114 -2.26 15.54 5.60
CA ALA A 114 -2.93 15.87 6.85
C ALA A 114 -3.05 17.40 7.02
N GLY A 115 -4.26 17.90 7.28
CA GLY A 115 -4.54 19.31 7.54
C GLY A 115 -4.31 20.26 6.36
N LYS A 116 -4.16 19.75 5.14
CA LYS A 116 -3.75 20.54 3.97
C LYS A 116 -4.67 20.29 2.79
N VAL A 117 -4.99 21.37 2.06
CA VAL A 117 -5.58 21.29 0.73
C VAL A 117 -4.44 21.20 -0.27
N VAL A 118 -4.32 20.07 -0.97
CA VAL A 118 -3.30 19.87 -2.01
C VAL A 118 -3.87 20.06 -3.41
N SER A 119 -3.02 20.23 -4.42
CA SER A 119 -3.45 20.41 -5.80
C SER A 119 -3.87 19.08 -6.44
N GLN A 120 -4.62 19.16 -7.55
CA GLN A 120 -4.93 17.98 -8.38
C GLN A 120 -3.67 17.27 -8.89
N GLU A 121 -2.62 18.03 -9.18
CA GLU A 121 -1.33 17.48 -9.60
C GLU A 121 -0.68 16.65 -8.48
N THR A 122 -0.71 17.15 -7.24
CA THR A 122 -0.22 16.40 -6.07
C THR A 122 -0.98 15.10 -5.89
N VAL A 123 -2.32 15.13 -5.99
CA VAL A 123 -3.16 13.91 -5.95
C VAL A 123 -2.78 12.94 -7.07
N SER A 124 -2.54 13.44 -8.27
CA SER A 124 -2.19 12.63 -9.45
C SER A 124 -0.81 11.96 -9.34
N LYS A 125 0.08 12.50 -8.50
CA LYS A 125 1.42 11.97 -8.24
C LYS A 125 1.51 11.10 -6.97
N ALA A 126 0.43 10.97 -6.21
CA ALA A 126 0.43 10.30 -4.89
C ALA A 126 0.38 8.76 -4.95
N PHE A 127 0.67 8.17 -6.10
CA PHE A 127 0.65 6.72 -6.30
C PHE A 127 1.99 6.10 -5.90
N ALA A 128 1.94 4.83 -5.52
CA ALA A 128 3.12 3.99 -5.35
C ALA A 128 3.15 2.89 -6.40
N SER A 129 4.37 2.56 -6.84
CA SER A 129 4.67 1.37 -7.61
C SER A 129 4.41 0.08 -6.83
N PRO A 130 4.30 -1.08 -7.51
CA PRO A 130 4.11 -2.36 -6.84
C PRO A 130 5.22 -2.70 -5.82
N ALA A 131 6.48 -2.42 -6.14
CA ALA A 131 7.58 -2.68 -5.23
C ALA A 131 7.53 -1.75 -4.01
N LEU A 132 7.28 -0.45 -4.22
CA LEU A 132 7.14 0.50 -3.12
C LEU A 132 5.96 0.13 -2.21
N ALA A 133 4.82 -0.23 -2.80
CA ALA A 133 3.66 -0.68 -2.05
C ALA A 133 3.96 -1.92 -1.19
N THR A 134 4.72 -2.88 -1.73
CA THR A 134 5.14 -4.09 -1.00
C THR A 134 6.06 -3.74 0.17
N VAL A 135 7.04 -2.86 -0.06
CA VAL A 135 7.93 -2.36 1.00
C VAL A 135 7.14 -1.64 2.11
N LYS A 136 6.27 -0.69 1.75
CA LYS A 136 5.46 0.06 2.73
C LYS A 136 4.53 -0.87 3.52
N LYS A 137 3.95 -1.89 2.87
CA LYS A 137 3.12 -2.90 3.54
C LYS A 137 3.89 -3.65 4.61
N ALA A 138 5.04 -4.22 4.24
CA ALA A 138 5.90 -4.97 5.16
C ALA A 138 6.26 -4.13 6.39
N LEU A 139 6.70 -2.89 6.16
CA LEU A 139 7.08 -1.97 7.25
C LEU A 139 5.91 -1.60 8.16
N GLN A 140 4.71 -1.42 7.61
CA GLN A 140 3.49 -1.15 8.39
C GLN A 140 3.01 -2.34 9.20
N GLU A 141 3.35 -3.56 8.76
CA GLU A 141 3.09 -4.81 9.48
C GLU A 141 4.20 -5.17 10.47
N GLY A 142 5.19 -4.29 10.64
CA GLY A 142 6.31 -4.49 11.56
C GLY A 142 7.40 -5.42 11.04
N GLN A 143 7.37 -5.75 9.75
CA GLN A 143 8.38 -6.58 9.09
C GLN A 143 9.54 -5.74 8.55
N LEU A 144 10.69 -6.38 8.41
CA LEU A 144 11.85 -5.88 7.68
C LEU A 144 11.61 -6.04 6.18
N ALA A 145 12.09 -5.08 5.38
CA ALA A 145 12.11 -5.21 3.93
C ALA A 145 13.57 -5.26 3.43
N LEU A 146 13.93 -6.33 2.74
CA LEU A 146 15.18 -6.47 2.00
C LEU A 146 14.96 -6.11 0.55
N VAL A 147 15.34 -4.89 0.15
CA VAL A 147 15.23 -4.43 -1.22
C VAL A 147 16.50 -4.84 -1.97
N CYS A 148 16.39 -5.86 -2.81
CA CYS A 148 17.47 -6.35 -3.65
C CYS A 148 17.49 -5.58 -4.97
N ALA A 149 18.33 -4.56 -5.05
CA ALA A 149 18.58 -3.78 -6.26
C ALA A 149 19.56 -4.54 -7.17
N GLN A 150 19.02 -5.21 -8.20
CA GLN A 150 19.79 -6.06 -9.11
C GLN A 150 19.03 -6.30 -10.42
N GLY A 151 19.75 -6.34 -11.53
CA GLY A 151 19.21 -6.48 -12.88
C GLY A 151 20.22 -7.10 -13.85
N LYS A 152 19.97 -6.96 -15.16
CA LYS A 152 20.82 -7.62 -16.18
C LYS A 152 22.26 -7.12 -16.21
N ARG A 153 22.51 -5.92 -15.67
CA ARG A 153 23.79 -5.21 -15.72
C ARG A 153 24.56 -5.24 -14.40
N THR A 154 24.01 -5.89 -13.38
CA THR A 154 24.67 -6.06 -12.08
C THR A 154 25.33 -7.43 -11.98
N LYS A 155 26.47 -7.50 -11.28
CA LYS A 155 27.16 -8.74 -10.91
C LYS A 155 26.63 -9.26 -9.57
N HIS A 156 26.91 -10.53 -9.29
CA HIS A 156 26.56 -11.24 -8.04
C HIS A 156 25.06 -11.31 -7.69
N ASN A 157 24.20 -11.23 -8.70
CA ASN A 157 22.75 -11.26 -8.50
C ASN A 157 22.28 -12.56 -7.83
N THR A 158 22.87 -13.69 -8.23
CA THR A 158 22.48 -15.00 -7.71
C THR A 158 22.84 -15.14 -6.24
N GLU A 159 24.06 -14.75 -5.88
CA GLU A 159 24.60 -14.80 -4.52
C GLU A 159 23.83 -13.85 -3.59
N SER A 160 23.60 -12.62 -4.05
CA SER A 160 22.82 -11.61 -3.32
C SER A 160 21.39 -12.08 -3.04
N LEU A 161 20.68 -12.56 -4.06
CA LEU A 161 19.31 -13.06 -3.90
C LEU A 161 19.24 -14.33 -3.05
N ALA A 162 20.20 -15.24 -3.19
CA ALA A 162 20.30 -16.45 -2.39
C ALA A 162 20.53 -16.10 -0.91
N ALA A 163 21.40 -15.13 -0.62
CA ALA A 163 21.63 -14.66 0.74
C ALA A 163 20.38 -14.03 1.36
N ALA A 164 19.65 -13.19 0.60
CA ALA A 164 18.38 -12.60 1.06
C ALA A 164 17.36 -13.69 1.42
N ARG A 165 17.16 -14.68 0.53
CA ARG A 165 16.25 -15.81 0.76
C ARG A 165 16.67 -16.65 1.95
N ALA A 166 17.96 -16.94 2.08
CA ALA A 166 18.50 -17.71 3.19
C ALA A 166 18.42 -16.95 4.53
N ALA A 167 18.43 -15.62 4.50
CA ALA A 167 18.16 -14.80 5.67
C ALA A 167 16.67 -14.82 6.04
N ALA A 168 15.77 -14.63 5.08
CA ALA A 168 14.32 -14.68 5.31
C ALA A 168 13.84 -16.05 5.83
N GLY A 169 14.43 -17.15 5.36
CA GLY A 169 14.13 -18.50 5.82
C GLY A 169 14.85 -18.94 7.10
N ASP A 170 15.65 -18.08 7.74
CA ASP A 170 16.30 -18.41 9.01
C ASP A 170 15.29 -18.39 10.16
N ALA A 171 15.41 -19.32 11.11
CA ALA A 171 14.53 -19.39 12.28
C ALA A 171 14.51 -18.08 13.10
N ARG A 172 15.59 -17.29 13.07
CA ARG A 172 15.67 -15.98 13.72
C ARG A 172 14.77 -14.93 13.05
N ALA A 173 14.44 -15.09 11.77
CA ALA A 173 13.59 -14.15 11.04
C ALA A 173 12.11 -14.26 11.44
N ARG A 174 11.62 -15.45 11.83
CA ARG A 174 10.21 -15.67 12.25
C ARG A 174 9.17 -15.05 11.29
N ASP A 175 9.39 -15.22 9.99
CA ASP A 175 8.57 -14.62 8.91
C ASP A 175 8.49 -13.08 8.91
N ALA A 176 9.41 -12.41 9.62
CA ALA A 176 9.47 -10.95 9.72
C ALA A 176 10.32 -10.29 8.62
N ILE A 177 10.65 -11.00 7.53
CA ILE A 177 11.46 -10.48 6.43
C ILE A 177 10.72 -10.65 5.11
N VAL A 178 10.47 -9.53 4.43
CA VAL A 178 9.96 -9.48 3.07
C VAL A 178 11.09 -9.13 2.12
N ILE A 179 11.24 -9.89 1.03
CA ILE A 179 12.23 -9.64 -0.01
C ILE A 179 11.54 -8.96 -1.19
N VAL A 180 12.08 -7.83 -1.63
CA VAL A 180 11.60 -7.10 -2.80
C VAL A 180 12.74 -6.95 -3.79
N GLN A 181 12.61 -7.57 -4.97
CA GLN A 181 13.59 -7.45 -6.02
C GLN A 181 13.20 -6.34 -7.00
N VAL A 182 14.14 -5.47 -7.34
CA VAL A 182 13.94 -4.40 -8.31
C VAL A 182 15.20 -4.23 -9.18
N ALA A 183 15.02 -4.06 -10.49
CA ALA A 183 16.14 -3.75 -11.37
C ALA A 183 16.46 -2.25 -11.30
N PRO A 184 17.74 -1.82 -11.28
CA PRO A 184 18.10 -0.40 -11.25
C PRO A 184 17.59 0.41 -12.44
N GLU A 185 17.31 -0.24 -13.57
CA GLU A 185 16.68 0.36 -14.76
C GLU A 185 15.16 0.35 -14.77
N ASP A 186 14.50 -0.20 -13.73
CA ASP A 186 13.06 -0.41 -13.76
C ASP A 186 12.27 0.90 -13.60
N THR A 187 11.70 1.36 -14.71
CA THR A 187 10.88 2.58 -14.75
C THR A 187 9.53 2.42 -14.03
N HIS A 188 9.02 1.20 -13.87
CA HIS A 188 7.74 0.96 -13.16
C HIS A 188 7.89 1.14 -11.65
N ASN A 189 9.09 0.95 -11.11
CA ASN A 189 9.43 1.08 -9.70
C ASN A 189 10.41 2.25 -9.44
N ALA A 190 10.41 3.24 -10.33
CA ALA A 190 11.31 4.41 -10.26
C ALA A 190 11.11 5.27 -9.01
N ASP A 191 9.94 5.23 -8.39
CA ASP A 191 9.66 5.87 -7.11
C ASP A 191 10.45 5.24 -5.96
N LEU A 192 10.43 3.90 -5.83
CA LEU A 192 11.23 3.17 -4.85
C LEU A 192 12.72 3.41 -5.09
N LEU A 193 13.18 3.28 -6.34
CA LEU A 193 14.60 3.47 -6.68
C LEU A 193 15.07 4.89 -6.34
N ARG A 194 14.24 5.90 -6.57
CA ARG A 194 14.54 7.29 -6.20
C ARG A 194 14.56 7.51 -4.68
N GLU A 195 13.61 6.92 -3.94
CA GLU A 195 13.57 7.00 -2.47
C GLU A 195 14.84 6.36 -1.86
N MET A 196 15.27 5.24 -2.44
CA MET A 196 16.48 4.50 -2.04
C MET A 196 17.77 5.07 -2.63
N LYS A 197 17.68 6.12 -3.47
CA LYS A 197 18.80 6.73 -4.20
C LYS A 197 19.65 5.72 -5.00
N VAL A 198 19.02 4.70 -5.57
CA VAL A 198 19.69 3.68 -6.38
C VAL A 198 19.99 4.25 -7.77
N PRO A 199 21.26 4.32 -8.20
CA PRO A 199 21.59 4.79 -9.54
C PRO A 199 21.24 3.74 -10.59
N SER A 200 20.73 4.17 -11.74
CA SER A 200 20.48 3.27 -12.88
C SER A 200 21.76 2.68 -13.48
N SER A 201 22.94 3.19 -13.08
CA SER A 201 24.25 2.68 -13.49
C SER A 201 24.83 1.62 -12.55
N LEU A 202 24.10 1.19 -11.51
CA LEU A 202 24.54 0.20 -10.54
C LEU A 202 25.16 -1.04 -11.22
N ARG A 203 26.34 -1.46 -10.75
CA ARG A 203 27.14 -2.55 -11.34
C ARG A 203 27.25 -3.79 -10.45
N GLU A 204 27.04 -3.63 -9.15
CA GLU A 204 27.06 -4.70 -8.17
C GLU A 204 25.66 -4.85 -7.57
N ALA A 205 25.20 -6.09 -7.38
CA ALA A 205 23.93 -6.32 -6.69
C ALA A 205 24.01 -5.74 -5.27
N THR A 206 23.00 -4.97 -4.87
CA THR A 206 22.95 -4.35 -3.53
C THR A 206 21.67 -4.72 -2.82
N ILE A 207 21.78 -5.21 -1.58
CA ILE A 207 20.65 -5.45 -0.68
C ILE A 207 20.56 -4.27 0.26
N PHE A 208 19.47 -3.52 0.20
CA PHE A 208 19.14 -2.48 1.18
C PHE A 208 18.24 -3.06 2.27
N ILE A 209 18.55 -2.73 3.52
CA ILE A 209 17.85 -3.24 4.70
C ILE A 209 16.98 -2.13 5.26
N LEU A 210 15.67 -2.25 5.12
CA LEU A 210 14.70 -1.32 5.69
C LEU A 210 14.07 -1.92 6.95
N VAL A 211 14.07 -1.15 8.03
CA VAL A 211 13.42 -1.50 9.30
C VAL A 211 12.20 -0.60 9.53
N PRO A 212 11.13 -1.07 10.18
CA PRO A 212 10.01 -0.20 10.57
C PRO A 212 10.49 1.03 11.37
N PRO A 213 9.92 2.23 11.13
CA PRO A 213 8.79 2.53 10.24
C PRO A 213 9.17 2.81 8.76
N GLY A 214 10.39 2.50 8.34
CA GLY A 214 10.91 2.73 6.99
C GLY A 214 12.32 3.31 6.93
N THR A 215 13.10 3.12 7.99
CA THR A 215 14.47 3.60 8.10
C THR A 215 15.41 2.67 7.34
N LEU A 216 16.33 3.24 6.55
CA LEU A 216 17.44 2.49 5.97
C LEU A 216 18.46 2.16 7.07
N ALA A 217 18.48 0.90 7.48
CA ALA A 217 19.31 0.40 8.57
C ALA A 217 20.71 -0.02 8.10
N GLY A 218 20.87 -0.28 6.80
CA GLY A 218 22.14 -0.62 6.19
C GLY A 218 21.99 -1.14 4.76
N GLN A 219 23.12 -1.44 4.13
CA GLN A 219 23.17 -2.09 2.83
C GLN A 219 24.35 -3.07 2.76
N VAL A 220 24.22 -4.08 1.89
CA VAL A 220 25.30 -5.03 1.58
C VAL A 220 25.44 -5.13 0.07
N GLU A 221 26.66 -5.05 -0.43
CA GLU A 221 26.98 -4.98 -1.86
C GLU A 221 27.77 -6.21 -2.31
N GLY A 222 27.54 -6.64 -3.55
CA GLY A 222 28.31 -7.69 -4.24
C GLY A 222 27.98 -9.10 -3.76
N ALA A 223 29.00 -9.97 -3.78
CA ALA A 223 28.92 -11.38 -3.39
C ALA A 223 28.57 -11.55 -1.91
N THR A 224 27.29 -11.44 -1.61
CA THR A 224 26.76 -11.42 -0.25
C THR A 224 26.54 -12.85 0.26
N THR A 225 26.81 -13.07 1.54
CA THR A 225 26.50 -14.33 2.22
C THR A 225 25.39 -14.12 3.23
N LYS A 226 24.73 -15.21 3.62
CA LYS A 226 23.75 -15.18 4.72
C LYS A 226 24.34 -14.58 6.01
N GLY A 227 25.59 -14.92 6.34
CA GLY A 227 26.26 -14.45 7.55
C GLY A 227 26.51 -12.94 7.54
N SER A 228 27.07 -12.41 6.45
CA SER A 228 27.32 -10.97 6.32
C SER A 228 26.03 -10.16 6.28
N LEU A 229 24.98 -10.67 5.64
CA LEU A 229 23.66 -10.04 5.63
C LEU A 229 23.04 -10.02 7.03
N TRP A 230 23.08 -11.12 7.78
CA TRP A 230 22.57 -11.14 9.15
C TRP A 230 23.31 -10.20 10.09
N ALA A 231 24.64 -10.11 9.96
CA ALA A 231 25.41 -9.14 10.73
C ALA A 231 24.97 -7.69 10.43
N ALA A 232 24.73 -7.37 9.16
CA ALA A 232 24.22 -6.06 8.75
C ALA A 232 22.80 -5.78 9.28
N ILE A 233 21.91 -6.77 9.25
CA ILE A 233 20.55 -6.66 9.82
C ILE A 233 20.63 -6.35 11.32
N MET A 234 21.40 -7.14 12.08
CA MET A 234 21.50 -6.96 13.53
C MET A 234 22.13 -5.61 13.91
N LYS A 235 23.18 -5.20 13.18
CA LYS A 235 23.79 -3.88 13.35
C LYS A 235 22.76 -2.77 13.10
N GLY A 236 22.00 -2.88 12.01
CA GLY A 236 20.97 -1.91 11.66
C GLY A 236 19.86 -1.79 12.70
N ILE A 237 19.35 -2.91 13.21
CA ILE A 237 18.32 -2.91 14.27
C ILE A 237 18.87 -2.28 15.56
N SER A 238 20.08 -2.68 15.99
CA SER A 238 20.68 -2.17 17.23
C SER A 238 20.92 -0.66 17.21
N ALA A 239 21.27 -0.10 16.06
CA ALA A 239 21.47 1.34 15.88
C ALA A 239 20.14 2.12 15.94
N CYS A 240 19.02 1.50 15.56
CA CYS A 240 17.69 2.11 15.62
C CYS A 240 16.99 1.92 16.98
N SER A 241 17.40 0.92 17.79
CA SER A 241 16.85 0.66 19.14
C SER A 241 17.56 1.39 20.28
N GLY A 242 18.73 1.99 20.01
CA GLY A 242 19.46 2.82 20.97
C GLY A 242 18.76 4.18 21.14
N GLY A 243 17.83 4.26 22.09
CA GLY A 243 17.04 5.44 22.38
C GLY A 243 17.88 6.71 22.54
N SER A 244 17.75 7.64 21.59
CA SER A 244 18.11 9.05 21.77
C SER A 244 17.32 9.91 20.78
N CYS A 245 16.02 10.01 21.00
CA CYS A 245 15.18 11.10 20.50
C CYS A 245 14.25 11.59 21.62
N CYS A 246 14.86 12.02 22.73
CA CYS A 246 14.26 13.00 23.64
C CYS A 246 14.86 14.36 23.28
N PRO A 247 14.07 15.33 22.80
CA PRO A 247 14.56 16.70 22.65
C PRO A 247 14.84 17.29 24.04
N LYS A 248 15.95 18.02 24.17
CA LYS A 248 15.98 19.18 25.08
C LYS A 248 15.29 20.35 24.40
#